data_AF-A0A0P7YU35-F1
#
_entry.id   AF-A0A0P7YU35-F1
#
_cell.length_a   1.000
_cell.length_b   1.000
_cell.length_c   1.000
_cell.angle_alpha   90.00
_cell.angle_beta   90.00
_cell.angle_gamma   90.00
#
_symmetry.space_group_name_H-M   'P 1'
#
loop_
_entity.id
_entity.type
_entity.pdbx_description
1 polymer ?
#
loop_
_entity_poly.entity_id
_entity_poly.type
_entity_poly.pdbx_seq_one_letter_code
_entity_poly.pdbx_strand_id
1 'polypeptide(L)'
;MTNSSQRLNLFSQLRQWFTKTPDRALDQAYEAALKIRQLEDNHFDGNPVSNRSGNYSRSSYQLLQKDLKKYLSIINRRMAEFRASNSVYAISSVGNGALVSPANAPLSEDLPLDQINGPAVFFTKLKLIDTITDRYQKPSVLALNSLQTRSSNPSALADVESARRTLSDTDQSPNEALSSSSSVLPRSILRTVDRIKQDLDPDAETEVVRNFRNSKTQTTVAITFVLQLIIIPLLAQYLSKNFIVSPIVERSRDLTQADVFLNREMEEDALHELQQYEERFRFEVLIGKTPAIGEADIEERVREKAFEIEEDYRQRSADAVENVFADVIAVLTFSLILTSFKEKVATLKAFIDEIIYGLSDSAKAFIIILFTDIFVGFHSPHGWEVLLEGLSNHLGLPASRNFIFLFIATFPVILDTVFKYWIFRYLNRISPSAVATYKNMNE
;
A
#
# COMPACT_ATOMS: atom_id res chain seq x y z
N MET A 1 -8.08 -38.06 2.29
CA MET A 1 -7.32 -37.32 1.25
C MET A 1 -8.29 -36.75 0.20
N THR A 2 -8.83 -35.54 0.37
CA THR A 2 -9.80 -34.96 -0.60
C THR A 2 -9.81 -33.43 -0.73
N ASN A 3 -9.04 -32.67 0.07
CA ASN A 3 -9.15 -31.20 0.13
C ASN A 3 -8.21 -30.41 -0.83
N SER A 4 -7.21 -31.07 -1.43
CA SER A 4 -6.23 -30.42 -2.32
C SER A 4 -6.74 -30.20 -3.74
N SER A 5 -7.49 -31.15 -4.30
CA SER A 5 -8.01 -31.11 -5.67
C SER A 5 -9.06 -30.01 -5.88
N GLN A 6 -9.91 -29.73 -4.89
CA GLN A 6 -10.89 -28.64 -4.96
C GLN A 6 -10.21 -27.26 -4.98
N ARG A 7 -9.16 -27.05 -4.18
CA ARG A 7 -8.39 -25.79 -4.17
C ARG A 7 -7.68 -25.54 -5.51
N LEU A 8 -7.09 -26.58 -6.11
CA LEU A 8 -6.42 -26.49 -7.42
C LEU A 8 -7.40 -26.11 -8.55
N ASN A 9 -8.63 -26.64 -8.53
CA ASN A 9 -9.68 -26.24 -9.48
C ASN A 9 -10.12 -24.79 -9.31
N LEU A 10 -10.25 -24.29 -8.07
CA LEU A 10 -10.57 -22.88 -7.84
C LEU A 10 -9.46 -21.94 -8.35
N PHE A 11 -8.19 -22.28 -8.12
CA PHE A 11 -7.07 -21.50 -8.67
C PHE A 11 -7.00 -21.54 -10.20
N SER A 12 -7.30 -22.67 -10.85
CA SER A 12 -7.33 -22.76 -12.31
C SER A 12 -8.50 -21.95 -12.90
N GLN A 13 -9.67 -21.99 -12.27
CA GLN A 13 -10.83 -21.18 -12.65
C GLN A 13 -10.61 -19.68 -12.44
N LEU A 14 -10.02 -19.27 -11.31
CA LEU A 14 -9.66 -17.87 -11.05
C LEU A 14 -8.61 -17.36 -12.05
N ARG A 15 -7.60 -18.18 -12.39
CA ARG A 15 -6.60 -17.86 -13.40
C ARG A 15 -7.24 -17.72 -14.78
N GLN A 16 -8.11 -18.65 -15.19
CA GLN A 16 -8.85 -18.57 -16.46
C GLN A 16 -9.82 -17.38 -16.53
N TRP A 17 -10.48 -17.06 -15.43
CA TRP A 17 -11.35 -15.89 -15.31
C TRP A 17 -10.55 -14.60 -15.49
N PHE A 18 -9.44 -14.46 -14.76
CA PHE A 18 -8.55 -13.31 -14.83
C PHE A 18 -7.91 -13.14 -16.23
N THR A 19 -7.50 -14.23 -16.88
CA THR A 19 -6.97 -14.19 -18.26
C THR A 19 -8.00 -13.77 -19.30
N LYS A 20 -9.30 -14.00 -19.07
CA LYS A 20 -10.39 -13.68 -20.01
C LYS A 20 -11.08 -12.35 -19.73
N THR A 21 -10.76 -11.68 -18.63
CA THR A 21 -11.27 -10.34 -18.28
C THR A 21 -11.02 -9.28 -19.36
N PRO A 22 -9.82 -9.12 -19.96
CA PRO A 22 -9.58 -8.06 -20.94
C PRO A 22 -10.42 -8.26 -22.22
N ASP A 23 -10.39 -9.45 -22.83
CA ASP A 23 -11.15 -9.72 -24.06
C ASP A 23 -12.66 -9.53 -23.85
N ARG A 24 -13.19 -10.03 -22.72
CA ARG A 24 -14.60 -9.84 -22.36
C ARG A 24 -14.97 -8.38 -22.13
N ALA A 25 -14.07 -7.57 -21.55
CA ALA A 25 -14.31 -6.15 -21.35
C ALA A 25 -14.33 -5.39 -22.70
N LEU A 26 -13.39 -5.71 -23.61
CA LEU A 26 -13.37 -5.15 -24.97
C LEU A 26 -14.63 -5.54 -25.77
N ASP A 27 -15.03 -6.81 -25.72
CA ASP A 27 -16.24 -7.29 -26.41
C ASP A 27 -17.51 -6.59 -25.91
N GLN A 28 -17.63 -6.39 -24.60
CA GLN A 28 -18.77 -5.67 -24.02
C GLN A 28 -18.77 -4.16 -24.31
N ALA A 29 -17.58 -3.55 -24.45
CA ALA A 29 -17.47 -2.18 -24.94
C ALA A 29 -17.86 -2.08 -26.43
N TYR A 30 -17.43 -3.05 -27.24
CA TYR A 30 -17.75 -3.14 -28.67
C TYR A 30 -19.25 -3.36 -28.91
N GLU A 31 -19.91 -4.25 -28.16
CA GLU A 31 -21.36 -4.42 -28.22
C GLU A 31 -22.13 -3.13 -27.86
N ALA A 32 -21.66 -2.39 -26.84
CA ALA A 32 -22.26 -1.13 -26.46
C ALA A 32 -22.06 -0.06 -27.54
N ALA A 33 -20.91 -0.04 -28.20
CA ALA A 33 -20.62 0.81 -29.35
C ALA A 33 -21.53 0.47 -30.56
N LEU A 34 -21.69 -0.82 -30.89
CA LEU A 34 -22.64 -1.26 -31.91
C LEU A 34 -24.09 -0.86 -31.60
N LYS A 35 -24.53 -0.91 -30.34
CA LYS A 35 -25.87 -0.46 -29.92
C LYS A 35 -26.05 1.05 -30.07
N ILE A 36 -25.00 1.86 -29.91
CA ILE A 36 -25.04 3.30 -30.24
C ILE A 36 -25.12 3.49 -31.75
N ARG A 37 -24.33 2.76 -32.55
CA ARG A 37 -24.38 2.84 -34.02
C ARG A 37 -25.76 2.45 -34.57
N GLN A 38 -26.36 1.38 -34.07
CA GLN A 38 -27.74 1.00 -34.39
C GLN A 38 -28.77 2.05 -33.95
N LEU A 39 -28.49 2.85 -32.91
CA LEU A 39 -29.35 3.95 -32.49
C LEU A 39 -29.25 5.13 -33.48
N GLU A 40 -28.03 5.47 -33.91
CA GLU A 40 -27.72 6.49 -34.94
C GLU A 40 -28.34 6.11 -36.30
N ASP A 41 -28.14 4.87 -36.76
CA ASP A 41 -28.61 4.38 -38.06
C ASP A 41 -30.15 4.30 -38.12
N ASN A 42 -30.82 3.82 -37.07
CA ASN A 42 -32.29 3.62 -37.07
C ASN A 42 -33.11 4.89 -36.73
N HIS A 43 -32.51 5.91 -36.09
CA HIS A 43 -33.27 7.08 -35.59
C HIS A 43 -32.69 8.43 -36.01
N PHE A 44 -31.50 8.49 -36.60
CA PHE A 44 -30.83 9.75 -36.93
C PHE A 44 -30.13 9.71 -38.30
N ASP A 45 -30.46 8.75 -39.16
CA ASP A 45 -29.87 8.55 -40.49
C ASP A 45 -28.32 8.50 -40.47
N GLY A 46 -27.75 7.86 -39.44
CA GLY A 46 -26.30 7.75 -39.22
C GLY A 46 -25.64 9.02 -38.64
N ASN A 47 -26.41 10.07 -38.36
CA ASN A 47 -25.92 11.28 -37.66
C ASN A 47 -25.83 11.05 -36.15
N PRO A 48 -24.97 11.80 -35.43
CA PRO A 48 -24.93 11.73 -33.98
C PRO A 48 -26.29 12.14 -33.37
N VAL A 49 -26.66 11.47 -32.29
CA VAL A 49 -27.89 11.69 -31.52
C VAL A 49 -27.90 13.13 -31.00
N SER A 50 -28.72 13.98 -31.62
CA SER A 50 -28.80 15.41 -31.30
C SER A 50 -30.22 15.95 -31.51
N ASN A 51 -30.55 17.05 -30.83
CA ASN A 51 -31.81 17.78 -31.03
C ASN A 51 -32.00 18.33 -32.48
N ARG A 52 -30.98 18.24 -33.34
CA ARG A 52 -30.96 18.82 -34.69
C ARG A 52 -31.11 17.78 -35.80
N SER A 53 -31.00 16.48 -35.48
CA SER A 53 -30.91 15.38 -36.45
C SER A 53 -32.14 14.44 -36.47
N GLY A 54 -33.24 14.76 -35.79
CA GLY A 54 -34.44 13.91 -35.83
C GLY A 54 -35.74 14.59 -35.37
N ASN A 55 -36.84 14.27 -36.05
CA ASN A 55 -38.19 14.84 -35.82
C ASN A 55 -38.96 14.13 -34.69
N TYR A 56 -38.34 13.96 -33.52
CA TYR A 56 -38.94 13.22 -32.39
C TYR A 56 -39.54 14.14 -31.32
N SER A 57 -40.61 13.67 -30.68
CA SER A 57 -41.21 14.33 -29.53
C SER A 57 -40.22 14.43 -28.36
N ARG A 58 -40.36 15.49 -27.55
CA ARG A 58 -39.46 15.83 -26.44
C ARG A 58 -39.30 14.70 -25.40
N SER A 59 -40.34 13.89 -25.21
CA SER A 59 -40.31 12.70 -24.33
C SER A 59 -39.56 11.52 -24.96
N SER A 60 -39.78 11.23 -26.24
CA SER A 60 -39.06 10.20 -26.99
C SER A 60 -37.56 10.49 -27.06
N TYR A 61 -37.18 11.75 -27.29
CA TYR A 61 -35.78 12.17 -27.28
C TYR A 61 -35.10 11.97 -25.91
N GLN A 62 -35.80 12.23 -24.80
CA GLN A 62 -35.26 11.97 -23.45
C GLN A 62 -34.96 10.49 -23.21
N LEU A 63 -35.77 9.58 -23.77
CA LEU A 63 -35.53 8.14 -23.68
C LEU A 63 -34.27 7.74 -24.49
N LEU A 64 -34.17 8.20 -25.74
CA LEU A 64 -33.00 7.97 -26.60
C LEU A 64 -31.71 8.53 -25.97
N GLN A 65 -31.78 9.71 -25.37
CA GLN A 65 -30.65 10.33 -24.66
C GLN A 65 -30.24 9.56 -23.39
N LYS A 66 -31.22 8.97 -22.68
CA LYS A 66 -30.98 8.11 -21.50
C LYS A 66 -30.27 6.81 -21.90
N ASP A 67 -30.70 6.18 -22.98
CA ASP A 67 -30.08 4.94 -23.48
C ASP A 67 -28.68 5.20 -24.06
N LEU A 68 -28.47 6.30 -24.78
CA LEU A 68 -27.13 6.72 -25.20
C LEU A 68 -26.20 6.95 -24.00
N LYS A 69 -26.64 7.68 -22.97
CA LYS A 69 -25.85 7.91 -21.75
C LYS A 69 -25.51 6.60 -21.03
N LYS A 70 -26.45 5.65 -21.02
CA LYS A 70 -26.24 4.29 -20.49
C LYS A 70 -25.16 3.55 -21.28
N TYR A 71 -25.22 3.50 -22.61
CA TYR A 71 -24.22 2.81 -23.41
C TYR A 71 -22.82 3.45 -23.33
N LEU A 72 -22.71 4.80 -23.39
CA LEU A 72 -21.43 5.49 -23.17
C LEU A 72 -20.83 5.21 -21.79
N SER A 73 -21.66 5.11 -20.74
CA SER A 73 -21.18 4.75 -19.39
C SER A 73 -20.64 3.31 -19.31
N ILE A 74 -21.22 2.38 -20.09
CA ILE A 74 -20.75 1.00 -20.21
C ILE A 74 -19.41 0.97 -20.94
N ILE A 75 -19.28 1.68 -22.07
CA ILE A 75 -18.02 1.81 -22.83
C ILE A 75 -16.91 2.34 -21.92
N ASN A 76 -17.11 3.48 -21.27
CA ASN A 76 -16.09 4.09 -20.42
C ASN A 76 -15.64 3.16 -19.28
N ARG A 77 -16.59 2.51 -18.58
CA ARG A 77 -16.27 1.58 -17.49
C ARG A 77 -15.52 0.35 -17.99
N ARG A 78 -15.93 -0.24 -19.12
CA ARG A 78 -15.28 -1.44 -19.68
C ARG A 78 -13.93 -1.13 -20.31
N MET A 79 -13.75 0.04 -20.92
CA MET A 79 -12.45 0.50 -21.41
C MET A 79 -11.48 0.81 -20.27
N ALA A 80 -11.96 1.29 -19.10
CA ALA A 80 -11.13 1.42 -17.91
C ALA A 80 -10.71 0.04 -17.35
N GLU A 81 -11.64 -0.91 -17.24
CA GLU A 81 -11.37 -2.31 -16.83
C GLU A 81 -10.39 -3.02 -17.79
N PHE A 82 -10.56 -2.81 -19.11
CA PHE A 82 -9.65 -3.29 -20.14
C PHE A 82 -8.24 -2.69 -20.00
N ARG A 83 -8.12 -1.36 -19.91
CA ARG A 83 -6.83 -0.66 -19.77
C ARG A 83 -6.10 -1.08 -18.49
N ALA A 84 -6.81 -1.20 -17.36
CA ALA A 84 -6.25 -1.68 -16.10
C ALA A 84 -5.72 -3.12 -16.25
N SER A 85 -6.54 -4.03 -16.81
CA SER A 85 -6.17 -5.45 -16.98
C SER A 85 -5.01 -5.65 -17.96
N ASN A 86 -4.98 -4.91 -19.07
CA ASN A 86 -3.94 -5.02 -20.08
C ASN A 86 -2.61 -4.38 -19.63
N SER A 87 -2.66 -3.37 -18.74
CA SER A 87 -1.45 -2.76 -18.17
C SER A 87 -0.59 -3.72 -17.31
N VAL A 88 -1.19 -4.82 -16.84
CA VAL A 88 -0.50 -5.88 -16.09
C VAL A 88 0.21 -6.87 -17.03
N TYR A 89 -0.33 -7.11 -18.24
CA TYR A 89 0.30 -7.97 -19.25
C TYR A 89 1.39 -7.27 -20.08
N ALA A 90 1.30 -5.95 -20.26
CA ALA A 90 2.30 -5.18 -21.02
C ALA A 90 3.72 -5.22 -20.41
N ILE A 91 3.88 -5.65 -19.16
CA ILE A 91 5.18 -5.78 -18.49
C ILE A 91 5.89 -7.11 -18.85
N SER A 92 5.18 -8.09 -19.42
CA SER A 92 5.73 -9.43 -19.74
C SER A 92 5.85 -9.75 -21.23
N SER A 93 5.55 -8.81 -22.13
CA SER A 93 5.66 -9.00 -23.60
C SER A 93 6.64 -8.05 -24.32
N VAL A 94 7.34 -7.16 -23.61
CA VAL A 94 8.42 -6.33 -24.21
C VAL A 94 9.73 -7.15 -24.31
N GLY A 95 9.64 -8.25 -25.05
CA GLY A 95 10.74 -9.17 -25.33
C GLY A 95 10.47 -9.89 -26.65
N ASN A 96 11.13 -9.41 -27.72
CA ASN A 96 11.07 -9.86 -29.12
C ASN A 96 9.80 -9.50 -29.91
N GLY A 97 9.95 -8.66 -30.95
CA GLY A 97 8.91 -8.45 -31.97
C GLY A 97 8.90 -7.03 -32.56
N ALA A 98 9.58 -6.85 -33.69
CA ALA A 98 9.80 -5.56 -34.36
C ALA A 98 8.54 -4.70 -34.62
N LEU A 99 8.68 -3.38 -34.44
CA LEU A 99 7.77 -2.37 -34.98
C LEU A 99 8.05 -2.15 -36.47
N VAL A 100 7.12 -2.51 -37.35
CA VAL A 100 7.06 -1.99 -38.73
C VAL A 100 5.60 -1.69 -39.09
N SER A 101 5.25 -0.41 -39.15
CA SER A 101 4.06 0.04 -39.87
C SER A 101 4.36 0.11 -41.37
N PRO A 102 3.36 -0.18 -42.22
CA PRO A 102 3.12 0.69 -43.38
C PRO A 102 1.70 1.27 -43.33
N ALA A 103 1.60 2.59 -43.48
CA ALA A 103 0.36 3.24 -43.83
C ALA A 103 0.08 3.07 -45.34
N ASN A 104 -1.21 3.15 -45.71
CA ASN A 104 -1.74 3.22 -47.09
C ASN A 104 -1.77 1.89 -47.88
N ALA A 105 -2.91 1.21 -47.82
CA ALA A 105 -3.41 0.32 -48.88
C ALA A 105 -4.95 0.47 -48.98
N PRO A 106 -5.57 0.39 -50.18
CA PRO A 106 -7.02 0.56 -50.33
C PRO A 106 -7.81 -0.64 -49.77
N LEU A 107 -9.03 -0.37 -49.31
CA LEU A 107 -9.99 -1.41 -48.91
C LEU A 107 -10.58 -2.07 -50.16
N SER A 108 -10.25 -3.34 -50.38
CA SER A 108 -11.04 -4.24 -51.22
C SER A 108 -11.92 -5.13 -50.33
N GLU A 109 -13.22 -5.15 -50.61
CA GLU A 109 -14.14 -6.15 -50.08
C GLU A 109 -13.79 -7.55 -50.62
N ASP A 110 -14.38 -8.59 -50.01
CA ASP A 110 -14.21 -10.03 -50.30
C ASP A 110 -12.86 -10.69 -49.94
N LEU A 111 -12.78 -11.26 -48.72
CA LEU A 111 -12.09 -12.53 -48.45
C LEU A 111 -12.64 -13.21 -47.16
N PRO A 112 -12.68 -14.56 -47.07
CA PRO A 112 -13.47 -15.25 -46.05
C PRO A 112 -12.84 -15.33 -44.65
N LEU A 113 -13.68 -15.48 -43.62
CA LEU A 113 -13.24 -15.68 -42.24
C LEU A 113 -12.82 -17.14 -41.99
N ASP A 114 -11.51 -17.41 -41.91
CA ASP A 114 -10.99 -18.31 -40.87
C ASP A 114 -9.52 -18.04 -40.47
N GLN A 115 -9.20 -18.37 -39.21
CA GLN A 115 -7.88 -18.58 -38.61
C GLN A 115 -6.72 -17.54 -38.63
N ILE A 116 -6.81 -16.35 -39.24
CA ILE A 116 -5.67 -15.37 -39.20
C ILE A 116 -5.97 -14.05 -38.44
N ASN A 117 -7.23 -13.73 -38.15
CA ASN A 117 -7.64 -12.34 -37.87
C ASN A 117 -7.78 -11.91 -36.40
N GLY A 118 -7.15 -12.60 -35.44
CA GLY A 118 -7.19 -12.20 -34.01
C GLY A 118 -6.81 -10.73 -33.74
N PRO A 119 -5.62 -10.27 -34.17
CA PRO A 119 -5.20 -8.87 -33.99
C PRO A 119 -6.03 -7.89 -34.82
N ALA A 120 -6.38 -8.25 -36.05
CA ALA A 120 -7.13 -7.37 -36.96
C ALA A 120 -8.56 -7.10 -36.45
N VAL A 121 -9.24 -8.12 -35.92
CA VAL A 121 -10.55 -7.97 -35.28
C VAL A 121 -10.44 -7.12 -34.01
N PHE A 122 -9.39 -7.31 -33.20
CA PHE A 122 -9.12 -6.49 -32.01
C PHE A 122 -8.97 -5.00 -32.36
N PHE A 123 -8.14 -4.65 -33.35
CA PHE A 123 -7.98 -3.25 -33.79
C PHE A 123 -9.26 -2.68 -34.41
N THR A 124 -10.05 -3.49 -35.12
CA THR A 124 -11.34 -3.08 -35.68
C THR A 124 -12.36 -2.75 -34.57
N LYS A 125 -12.39 -3.55 -33.50
CA LYS A 125 -13.23 -3.30 -32.32
C LYS A 125 -12.86 -1.99 -31.63
N LEU A 126 -11.57 -1.76 -31.37
CA LEU A 126 -11.08 -0.51 -30.79
C LEU A 126 -11.39 0.70 -31.67
N LYS A 127 -11.10 0.64 -32.98
CA LYS A 127 -11.36 1.73 -33.91
C LYS A 127 -12.84 2.13 -33.94
N LEU A 128 -13.77 1.17 -33.83
CA LEU A 128 -15.21 1.49 -33.73
C LEU A 128 -15.55 2.19 -32.40
N ILE A 129 -15.02 1.68 -31.28
CA ILE A 129 -15.24 2.26 -29.95
C ILE A 129 -14.75 3.71 -29.90
N ASP A 130 -13.53 3.97 -30.39
CA ASP A 130 -12.94 5.30 -30.41
C ASP A 130 -13.73 6.24 -31.34
N THR A 131 -14.04 5.79 -32.57
CA THR A 131 -14.86 6.57 -33.54
C THR A 131 -16.21 7.00 -32.96
N ILE A 132 -16.87 6.14 -32.19
CA ILE A 132 -18.17 6.46 -31.57
C ILE A 132 -17.98 7.32 -30.32
N THR A 133 -16.96 7.06 -29.51
CA THR A 133 -16.71 7.84 -28.29
C THR A 133 -16.36 9.28 -28.64
N ASP A 134 -15.51 9.51 -29.64
CA ASP A 134 -15.08 10.83 -30.09
C ASP A 134 -16.23 11.69 -30.65
N ARG A 135 -17.24 11.07 -31.29
CA ARG A 135 -18.48 11.77 -31.72
C ARG A 135 -19.27 12.37 -30.55
N TYR A 136 -19.09 11.87 -29.32
CA TYR A 136 -19.80 12.34 -28.12
C TYR A 136 -18.90 12.99 -27.07
N GLN A 137 -17.58 13.06 -27.28
CA GLN A 137 -16.68 13.88 -26.48
C GLN A 137 -16.97 15.37 -26.72
N LYS A 138 -17.69 16.00 -25.80
CA LYS A 138 -17.74 17.47 -25.74
C LYS A 138 -16.53 17.97 -24.95
N PRO A 139 -15.77 18.97 -25.44
CA PRO A 139 -14.76 19.63 -24.63
C PRO A 139 -15.44 20.29 -23.42
N SER A 140 -14.89 20.05 -22.23
CA SER A 140 -15.47 20.45 -20.95
C SER A 140 -15.30 21.96 -20.63
N VAL A 141 -15.79 22.83 -21.51
CA VAL A 141 -15.82 24.30 -21.31
C VAL A 141 -17.00 24.76 -20.42
N LEU A 142 -17.64 23.84 -19.70
CA LEU A 142 -18.89 24.07 -18.96
C LEU A 142 -18.71 24.21 -17.44
N ALA A 143 -17.51 24.64 -16.99
CA ALA A 143 -17.21 24.99 -15.61
C ALA A 143 -16.98 26.50 -15.36
N LEU A 144 -17.03 27.35 -16.40
CA LEU A 144 -16.64 28.77 -16.30
C LEU A 144 -17.75 29.80 -16.58
N ASN A 145 -18.96 29.38 -16.99
CA ASN A 145 -20.04 30.31 -17.36
C ASN A 145 -21.03 30.65 -16.22
N SER A 146 -20.85 30.12 -15.01
CA SER A 146 -21.75 30.36 -13.86
C SER A 146 -21.40 31.61 -13.02
N LEU A 147 -20.36 32.37 -13.39
CA LEU A 147 -19.95 33.60 -12.70
C LEU A 147 -20.26 34.90 -13.46
N GLN A 148 -20.94 34.82 -14.61
CA GLN A 148 -21.02 35.96 -15.55
C GLN A 148 -22.44 36.35 -15.98
N THR A 149 -23.41 36.25 -15.07
CA THR A 149 -24.73 36.90 -15.23
C THR A 149 -25.21 37.56 -13.94
N ARG A 150 -24.68 38.75 -13.61
CA ARG A 150 -25.48 39.74 -12.86
C ARG A 150 -25.14 41.17 -13.26
N SER A 151 -26.15 41.85 -13.80
CA SER A 151 -26.23 43.29 -14.07
C SER A 151 -25.38 43.87 -15.22
N SER A 152 -26.01 43.96 -16.39
CA SER A 152 -25.72 44.98 -17.40
C SER A 152 -27.01 45.73 -17.72
N ASN A 153 -27.07 47.02 -17.41
CA ASN A 153 -28.10 47.95 -17.88
C ASN A 153 -27.44 49.34 -18.07
N PRO A 154 -27.14 49.77 -19.31
CA PRO A 154 -26.57 51.08 -19.59
C PRO A 154 -27.60 51.99 -20.28
N SER A 155 -28.23 52.92 -19.54
CA SER A 155 -29.06 54.00 -20.09
C SER A 155 -29.28 55.14 -19.09
N ALA A 156 -28.40 56.15 -19.11
CA ALA A 156 -28.72 57.55 -18.78
C ALA A 156 -27.49 58.43 -19.12
N LEU A 157 -27.70 59.44 -19.97
CA LEU A 157 -26.76 60.54 -20.26
C LEU A 157 -27.08 61.73 -19.36
N ALA A 158 -26.10 62.63 -19.18
CA ALA A 158 -26.18 63.90 -18.44
C ALA A 158 -26.39 63.74 -16.91
N ASP A 159 -25.73 64.48 -16.03
CA ASP A 159 -25.65 65.94 -16.02
C ASP A 159 -24.52 66.50 -15.10
N VAL A 160 -24.34 67.82 -15.15
CA VAL A 160 -23.56 68.69 -14.23
C VAL A 160 -22.02 68.61 -14.27
N GLU A 161 -21.45 69.30 -15.27
CA GLU A 161 -20.25 70.12 -15.04
C GLU A 161 -20.71 71.54 -14.61
N SER A 162 -20.52 71.92 -13.34
CA SER A 162 -20.46 73.34 -12.92
C SER A 162 -20.12 73.56 -11.43
N ALA A 163 -19.04 74.33 -11.23
CA ALA A 163 -18.91 75.39 -10.22
C ALA A 163 -18.88 75.07 -8.69
N ARG A 164 -18.27 75.88 -7.80
CA ARG A 164 -17.19 76.91 -7.89
C ARG A 164 -16.92 77.49 -6.48
N ARG A 165 -15.65 77.60 -6.04
CA ARG A 165 -15.14 78.34 -4.85
C ARG A 165 -15.57 77.74 -3.48
N THR A 166 -14.89 77.96 -2.34
CA THR A 166 -14.08 79.11 -1.86
C THR A 166 -12.83 78.75 -1.02
N LEU A 167 -11.74 79.53 -1.20
CA LEU A 167 -10.68 80.02 -0.26
C LEU A 167 -10.42 79.29 1.09
N SER A 168 -9.18 79.10 1.59
CA SER A 168 -7.80 79.55 1.23
C SER A 168 -6.73 78.52 1.77
N ASP A 169 -5.40 78.70 1.87
CA ASP A 169 -4.47 79.86 1.73
C ASP A 169 -2.99 79.46 1.44
N THR A 170 -2.16 80.49 1.20
CA THR A 170 -0.69 80.72 1.31
C THR A 170 0.13 79.71 2.18
N ASP A 171 1.28 79.10 1.82
CA ASP A 171 2.41 79.52 0.95
C ASP A 171 3.41 78.38 0.58
N GLN A 172 4.35 78.68 -0.33
CA GLN A 172 5.64 78.04 -0.65
C GLN A 172 5.72 76.73 -1.48
N SER A 173 6.68 76.77 -2.41
CA SER A 173 7.10 75.80 -3.43
C SER A 173 8.62 76.00 -3.66
N PRO A 174 9.39 75.22 -4.47
CA PRO A 174 9.00 74.06 -5.27
C PRO A 174 9.97 72.84 -5.20
N ASN A 175 9.43 71.65 -5.49
CA ASN A 175 9.98 70.61 -6.40
C ASN A 175 9.59 69.17 -5.99
N GLU A 176 8.35 68.78 -6.28
CA GLU A 176 8.07 67.44 -6.78
C GLU A 176 7.19 67.56 -8.01
N ALA A 177 7.62 66.95 -9.12
CA ALA A 177 6.79 66.76 -10.30
C ALA A 177 6.97 65.34 -10.79
N LEU A 178 5.85 64.59 -10.76
CA LEU A 178 5.56 63.28 -11.35
C LEU A 178 5.33 62.10 -10.39
N SER A 179 4.37 62.26 -9.47
CA SER A 179 3.60 61.12 -8.97
C SER A 179 2.09 61.42 -8.87
N SER A 180 1.32 61.10 -9.92
CA SER A 180 -0.12 60.83 -9.81
C SER A 180 -0.74 60.26 -11.11
N SER A 181 -0.37 59.04 -11.49
CA SER A 181 -1.29 58.17 -12.24
C SER A 181 -1.40 56.82 -11.55
N SER A 182 -2.46 56.69 -10.76
CA SER A 182 -2.80 55.49 -10.00
C SER A 182 -3.09 54.31 -10.94
N SER A 183 -2.17 53.35 -11.01
CA SER A 183 -2.50 51.97 -11.41
C SER A 183 -2.38 51.05 -10.19
N VAL A 184 -3.44 51.03 -9.38
CA VAL A 184 -3.54 50.13 -8.22
C VAL A 184 -3.82 48.71 -8.71
N LEU A 185 -2.78 48.03 -9.19
CA LEU A 185 -2.81 46.60 -9.46
C LEU A 185 -2.28 45.85 -8.24
N PRO A 186 -3.13 45.14 -7.47
CA PRO A 186 -2.67 44.42 -6.30
C PRO A 186 -1.72 43.28 -6.71
N ARG A 187 -0.59 43.14 -5.99
CA ARG A 187 0.43 42.10 -6.21
C ARG A 187 -0.11 40.65 -6.19
N SER A 188 -1.33 40.44 -5.71
CA SER A 188 -2.04 39.15 -5.80
C SER A 188 -2.38 38.76 -7.24
N ILE A 189 -2.81 39.69 -8.10
CA ILE A 189 -3.19 39.39 -9.49
C ILE A 189 -1.96 38.95 -10.30
N LEU A 190 -0.82 39.61 -10.13
CA LEU A 190 0.44 39.20 -10.77
C LEU A 190 0.83 37.76 -10.39
N ARG A 191 0.75 37.39 -9.10
CA ARG A 191 1.02 36.00 -8.67
C ARG A 191 0.03 34.97 -9.23
N THR A 192 -1.22 35.37 -9.48
CA THR A 192 -2.21 34.49 -10.13
C THR A 192 -1.93 34.38 -11.62
N VAL A 193 -1.49 35.45 -12.29
CA VAL A 193 -1.09 35.43 -13.71
C VAL A 193 0.20 34.61 -13.91
N ASP A 194 1.18 34.71 -13.02
CA ASP A 194 2.39 33.86 -13.06
C ASP A 194 2.04 32.38 -12.87
N ARG A 195 1.13 32.04 -11.96
CA ARG A 195 0.60 30.67 -11.80
C ARG A 195 -0.17 30.20 -13.04
N ILE A 196 -1.07 31.03 -13.58
CA ILE A 196 -1.82 30.70 -14.80
C ILE A 196 -0.87 30.54 -16.00
N LYS A 197 0.21 31.32 -16.09
CA LYS A 197 1.25 31.16 -17.11
C LYS A 197 2.05 29.88 -16.93
N GLN A 198 2.29 29.46 -15.69
CA GLN A 198 2.92 28.18 -15.36
C GLN A 198 2.00 26.97 -15.61
N ASP A 199 0.69 27.12 -15.37
CA ASP A 199 -0.34 26.10 -15.67
C ASP A 199 -0.72 26.03 -17.16
N LEU A 200 -0.38 27.06 -17.95
CA LEU A 200 -0.58 27.13 -19.42
C LEU A 200 0.70 26.84 -20.23
N ASP A 201 1.80 26.52 -19.58
CA ASP A 201 3.05 26.14 -20.24
C ASP A 201 2.91 24.69 -20.76
N PRO A 202 3.04 24.40 -22.07
CA PRO A 202 2.88 23.04 -22.58
C PRO A 202 3.85 22.01 -21.96
N ASP A 203 4.97 22.45 -21.40
CA ASP A 203 5.90 21.59 -20.68
C ASP A 203 5.38 21.18 -19.28
N ALA A 204 4.48 21.95 -18.65
CA ALA A 204 3.95 21.67 -17.31
C ALA A 204 3.11 20.39 -17.25
N GLU A 205 2.31 20.10 -18.29
CA GLU A 205 1.61 18.79 -18.40
C GLU A 205 2.61 17.63 -18.46
N THR A 206 3.72 17.81 -19.20
CA THR A 206 4.77 16.79 -19.30
C THR A 206 5.51 16.59 -17.98
N GLU A 207 5.74 17.66 -17.22
CA GLU A 207 6.34 17.61 -15.89
C GLU A 207 5.42 16.89 -14.89
N VAL A 208 4.13 17.20 -14.86
CA VAL A 208 3.15 16.51 -14.01
C VAL A 208 3.07 15.01 -14.33
N VAL A 209 3.00 14.64 -15.61
CA VAL A 209 3.00 13.22 -16.03
C VAL A 209 4.32 12.53 -15.68
N ARG A 210 5.46 13.22 -15.80
CA ARG A 210 6.79 12.71 -15.42
C ARG A 210 6.88 12.50 -13.91
N ASN A 211 6.44 13.47 -13.11
CA ASN A 211 6.45 13.39 -11.65
C ASN A 211 5.53 12.27 -11.13
N PHE A 212 4.34 12.09 -11.72
CA PHE A 212 3.46 10.96 -11.42
C PHE A 212 4.11 9.60 -11.75
N ARG A 213 4.76 9.49 -12.92
CA ARG A 213 5.51 8.27 -13.31
C ARG A 213 6.68 7.99 -12.37
N ASN A 214 7.42 9.03 -11.96
CA ASN A 214 8.54 8.93 -11.03
C ASN A 214 8.07 8.44 -9.65
N SER A 215 7.05 9.08 -9.06
CA SER A 215 6.47 8.69 -7.77
C SER A 215 5.92 7.25 -7.80
N LYS A 216 5.22 6.84 -8.87
CA LYS A 216 4.76 5.45 -9.06
C LYS A 216 5.94 4.46 -9.09
N THR A 217 7.01 4.78 -9.80
CA THR A 217 8.20 3.92 -9.88
C THR A 217 8.92 3.86 -8.53
N GLN A 218 9.12 4.98 -7.85
CA GLN A 218 9.71 5.06 -6.51
C GLN A 218 8.90 4.24 -5.49
N THR A 219 7.58 4.39 -5.47
CA THR A 219 6.67 3.59 -4.65
C THR A 219 6.81 2.10 -4.93
N THR A 220 6.85 1.70 -6.20
CA THR A 220 7.00 0.29 -6.60
C THR A 220 8.35 -0.28 -6.15
N VAL A 221 9.43 0.49 -6.31
CA VAL A 221 10.78 0.10 -5.89
C VAL A 221 10.87 0.03 -4.36
N ALA A 222 10.32 1.00 -3.63
CA ALA A 222 10.32 1.04 -2.17
C ALA A 222 9.54 -0.14 -1.57
N ILE A 223 8.31 -0.40 -2.03
CA ILE A 223 7.50 -1.54 -1.58
C ILE A 223 8.20 -2.86 -1.90
N THR A 224 8.73 -3.02 -3.12
CA THR A 224 9.47 -4.23 -3.51
C THR A 224 10.73 -4.41 -2.66
N PHE A 225 11.41 -3.32 -2.31
CA PHE A 225 12.61 -3.37 -1.47
C PHE A 225 12.29 -3.69 -0.01
N VAL A 226 11.20 -3.17 0.56
CA VAL A 226 10.70 -3.60 1.89
C VAL A 226 10.39 -5.09 1.90
N LEU A 227 9.71 -5.58 0.85
CA LEU A 227 9.41 -7.01 0.71
C LEU A 227 10.70 -7.85 0.58
N GLN A 228 11.70 -7.40 -0.17
CA GLN A 228 13.03 -8.03 -0.25
C GLN A 228 13.76 -8.02 1.11
N LEU A 229 13.69 -6.91 1.84
CA LEU A 229 14.32 -6.70 3.14
C LEU A 229 13.70 -7.55 4.26
N ILE A 230 12.47 -8.04 4.09
CA ILE A 230 11.84 -9.04 4.96
C ILE A 230 12.13 -10.46 4.45
N ILE A 231 11.88 -10.74 3.17
CA ILE A 231 11.94 -12.13 2.64
C ILE A 231 13.37 -12.66 2.57
N ILE A 232 14.36 -11.87 2.14
CA ILE A 232 15.71 -12.40 1.90
C ILE A 232 16.39 -12.83 3.22
N PRO A 233 16.37 -12.05 4.32
CA PRO A 233 16.91 -12.49 5.60
C PRO A 233 16.20 -13.72 6.18
N LEU A 234 14.86 -13.79 6.12
CA LEU A 234 14.11 -14.96 6.57
C LEU A 234 14.41 -16.22 5.74
N LEU A 235 14.56 -16.06 4.42
CA LEU A 235 14.96 -17.16 3.55
C LEU A 235 16.42 -17.57 3.81
N ALA A 236 17.31 -16.63 4.11
CA ALA A 236 18.69 -16.92 4.50
C ALA A 236 18.75 -17.64 5.86
N GLN A 237 17.93 -17.25 6.84
CA GLN A 237 17.77 -17.94 8.12
C GLN A 237 17.33 -19.40 7.89
N TYR A 238 16.23 -19.61 7.16
CA TYR A 238 15.68 -20.94 6.88
C TYR A 238 16.65 -21.84 6.10
N LEU A 239 17.25 -21.32 5.02
CA LEU A 239 18.20 -22.08 4.21
C LEU A 239 19.51 -22.35 4.97
N SER A 240 20.02 -21.38 5.72
CA SER A 240 21.25 -21.60 6.50
C SER A 240 21.02 -22.60 7.63
N LYS A 241 19.90 -22.53 8.37
CA LYS A 241 19.56 -23.54 9.37
C LYS A 241 19.59 -24.95 8.76
N ASN A 242 18.78 -25.18 7.73
CA ASN A 242 18.55 -26.51 7.18
C ASN A 242 19.73 -27.09 6.36
N PHE A 243 20.51 -26.26 5.66
CA PHE A 243 21.55 -26.74 4.73
C PHE A 243 22.99 -26.54 5.22
N ILE A 244 23.23 -25.66 6.20
CA ILE A 244 24.58 -25.29 6.64
C ILE A 244 24.74 -25.58 8.14
N VAL A 245 23.88 -24.99 8.97
CA VAL A 245 24.06 -24.99 10.42
C VAL A 245 23.73 -26.35 11.02
N SER A 246 22.57 -26.93 10.72
CA SER A 246 22.15 -28.23 11.27
C SER A 246 23.17 -29.36 11.06
N PRO A 247 23.65 -29.65 9.82
CA PRO A 247 24.66 -30.70 9.63
C PRO A 247 26.04 -30.37 10.24
N ILE A 248 26.32 -29.11 10.59
CA ILE A 248 27.53 -28.72 11.33
C ILE A 248 27.32 -28.93 12.84
N VAL A 249 26.16 -28.56 13.38
CA VAL A 249 25.82 -28.70 14.81
C VAL A 249 25.73 -30.17 15.21
N GLU A 250 25.00 -30.99 14.44
CA GLU A 250 24.87 -32.44 14.66
C GLU A 250 26.25 -33.10 14.69
N ARG A 251 27.03 -32.92 13.61
CA ARG A 251 28.40 -33.45 13.52
C ARG A 251 29.34 -32.94 14.61
N SER A 252 29.18 -31.70 15.07
CA SER A 252 30.01 -31.15 16.15
C SER A 252 29.64 -31.76 17.51
N ARG A 253 28.35 -31.94 17.79
CA ARG A 253 27.88 -32.53 19.05
C ARG A 253 28.27 -34.00 19.17
N ASP A 254 28.14 -34.79 18.10
CA ASP A 254 28.58 -36.19 18.03
C ASP A 254 30.06 -36.37 18.39
N LEU A 255 30.91 -35.47 17.89
CA LEU A 255 32.37 -35.54 18.11
C LEU A 255 32.81 -35.11 19.51
N THR A 256 31.97 -34.38 20.25
CA THR A 256 32.33 -33.80 21.56
C THR A 256 31.56 -34.37 22.74
N GLN A 257 30.59 -35.28 22.53
CA GLN A 257 29.64 -35.72 23.56
C GLN A 257 29.00 -34.52 24.27
N ALA A 258 28.54 -33.55 23.47
CA ALA A 258 28.10 -32.25 23.97
C ALA A 258 26.92 -32.38 24.97
N ASP A 259 27.00 -31.59 26.04
CA ASP A 259 26.03 -31.60 27.15
C ASP A 259 24.57 -31.56 26.66
N VAL A 260 23.75 -32.43 27.25
CA VAL A 260 22.31 -32.59 26.95
C VAL A 260 21.56 -31.28 27.19
N PHE A 261 21.88 -30.58 28.28
CA PHE A 261 21.25 -29.33 28.70
C PHE A 261 22.14 -28.15 28.36
N LEU A 262 21.63 -27.18 27.59
CA LEU A 262 22.36 -25.95 27.25
C LEU A 262 22.55 -25.01 28.46
N ASN A 263 21.60 -25.04 29.39
CA ASN A 263 21.55 -24.18 30.57
C ASN A 263 20.89 -24.92 31.76
N ARG A 264 21.04 -24.39 32.97
CA ARG A 264 20.51 -25.02 34.20
C ARG A 264 19.00 -25.05 34.29
N GLU A 265 18.29 -24.10 33.67
CA GLU A 265 16.83 -24.08 33.71
C GLU A 265 16.25 -25.23 32.87
N MET A 266 16.90 -25.59 31.76
CA MET A 266 16.58 -26.81 31.00
C MET A 266 16.82 -28.10 31.79
N GLU A 267 17.86 -28.14 32.63
CA GLU A 267 18.14 -29.27 33.53
C GLU A 267 17.09 -29.35 34.65
N GLU A 268 16.76 -28.22 35.28
CA GLU A 268 15.72 -28.12 36.31
C GLU A 268 14.33 -28.50 35.77
N ASP A 269 13.95 -28.03 34.58
CA ASP A 269 12.69 -28.37 33.91
C ASP A 269 12.61 -29.88 33.58
N ALA A 270 13.70 -30.47 33.06
CA ALA A 270 13.77 -31.89 32.73
C ALA A 270 13.67 -32.79 33.98
N LEU A 271 14.37 -32.44 35.06
CA LEU A 271 14.30 -33.15 36.34
C LEU A 271 12.90 -33.04 36.95
N HIS A 272 12.27 -31.87 36.88
CA HIS A 272 10.91 -31.65 37.36
C HIS A 272 9.87 -32.41 36.52
N GLU A 273 10.03 -32.50 35.20
CA GLU A 273 9.18 -33.33 34.32
C GLU A 273 9.29 -34.82 34.68
N LEU A 274 10.50 -35.32 34.91
CA LEU A 274 10.73 -36.70 35.34
C LEU A 274 10.11 -36.99 36.72
N GLN A 275 10.28 -36.07 37.69
CA GLN A 275 9.67 -36.18 39.02
C GLN A 275 8.13 -36.20 38.93
N GLN A 276 7.52 -35.30 38.15
CA GLN A 276 6.07 -35.30 37.96
C GLN A 276 5.56 -36.60 37.32
N TYR A 277 6.32 -37.16 36.38
CA TYR A 277 5.99 -38.47 35.80
C TYR A 277 6.04 -39.58 36.85
N GLU A 278 7.11 -39.66 37.64
CA GLU A 278 7.26 -40.68 38.69
C GLU A 278 6.15 -40.57 39.75
N GLU A 279 5.93 -39.37 40.31
CA GLU A 279 4.90 -39.12 41.33
C GLU A 279 3.51 -39.50 40.82
N ARG A 280 3.19 -39.10 39.59
CA ARG A 280 1.91 -39.43 38.95
C ARG A 280 1.78 -40.92 38.68
N PHE A 281 2.82 -41.58 38.18
CA PHE A 281 2.78 -43.01 37.86
C PHE A 281 2.64 -43.86 39.12
N ARG A 282 3.41 -43.56 40.17
CA ARG A 282 3.25 -44.16 41.51
C ARG A 282 1.84 -43.96 42.04
N PHE A 283 1.27 -42.75 41.92
CA PHE A 283 -0.10 -42.48 42.33
C PHE A 283 -1.14 -43.31 41.55
N GLU A 284 -1.00 -43.44 40.22
CA GLU A 284 -1.89 -44.22 39.37
C GLU A 284 -1.85 -45.74 39.69
N VAL A 285 -0.70 -46.26 40.11
CA VAL A 285 -0.54 -47.63 40.65
C VAL A 285 -1.22 -47.76 42.02
N LEU A 286 -0.99 -46.83 42.95
CA LEU A 286 -1.58 -46.87 44.31
C LEU A 286 -3.12 -46.84 44.33
N ILE A 287 -3.75 -46.15 43.37
CA ILE A 287 -5.22 -46.10 43.23
C ILE A 287 -5.79 -47.21 42.32
N GLY A 288 -4.96 -48.15 41.86
CA GLY A 288 -5.39 -49.31 41.06
C GLY A 288 -5.92 -48.98 39.66
N LYS A 289 -5.52 -47.85 39.06
CA LYS A 289 -5.82 -47.56 37.64
C LYS A 289 -4.93 -48.34 36.68
N THR A 290 -3.71 -48.60 37.12
CA THR A 290 -2.72 -49.46 36.44
C THR A 290 -2.69 -50.80 37.18
N PRO A 291 -2.43 -51.95 36.52
CA PRO A 291 -2.14 -53.20 37.22
C PRO A 291 -1.06 -52.99 38.29
N ALA A 292 -1.14 -53.72 39.40
CA ALA A 292 -0.14 -53.63 40.46
C ALA A 292 1.20 -54.21 39.96
N ILE A 293 2.11 -53.31 39.56
CA ILE A 293 3.47 -53.62 39.12
C ILE A 293 4.45 -53.46 40.29
N GLY A 294 5.58 -54.15 40.27
CA GLY A 294 6.57 -54.06 41.36
C GLY A 294 7.39 -52.77 41.30
N GLU A 295 8.02 -52.39 42.41
CA GLU A 295 8.90 -51.21 42.46
C GLU A 295 10.04 -51.28 41.42
N ALA A 296 10.54 -52.48 41.10
CA ALA A 296 11.55 -52.67 40.06
C ALA A 296 11.04 -52.32 38.65
N ASP A 297 9.78 -52.66 38.35
CA ASP A 297 9.14 -52.36 37.06
C ASP A 297 8.73 -50.87 36.97
N ILE A 298 8.49 -50.23 38.13
CA ILE A 298 8.32 -48.77 38.24
C ILE A 298 9.65 -48.07 37.91
N GLU A 299 10.76 -48.52 38.51
CA GLU A 299 12.10 -47.98 38.25
C GLU A 299 12.51 -48.15 36.77
N GLU A 300 12.19 -49.28 36.14
CA GLU A 300 12.44 -49.50 34.70
C GLU A 300 11.69 -48.48 33.84
N ARG A 301 10.42 -48.20 34.12
CA ARG A 301 9.62 -47.19 33.39
C ARG A 301 10.08 -45.76 33.64
N VAL A 302 10.50 -45.43 34.86
CA VAL A 302 11.08 -44.11 35.17
C VAL A 302 12.43 -43.95 34.44
N ARG A 303 13.24 -45.02 34.33
CA ARG A 303 14.47 -45.03 33.54
C ARG A 303 14.20 -44.87 32.03
N GLU A 304 13.20 -45.57 31.48
CA GLU A 304 12.76 -45.39 30.09
C GLU A 304 12.35 -43.93 29.83
N LYS A 305 11.53 -43.35 30.73
CA LYS A 305 11.12 -41.95 30.64
C LYS A 305 12.28 -40.97 30.78
N ALA A 306 13.28 -41.26 31.61
CA ALA A 306 14.47 -40.43 31.75
C ALA A 306 15.27 -40.36 30.43
N PHE A 307 15.42 -41.48 29.71
CA PHE A 307 16.05 -41.48 28.38
C PHE A 307 15.22 -40.74 27.33
N GLU A 308 13.89 -40.83 27.35
CA GLU A 308 13.03 -40.02 26.47
C GLU A 308 13.22 -38.51 26.70
N ILE A 309 13.30 -38.09 27.97
CA ILE A 309 13.51 -36.68 28.34
C ILE A 309 14.94 -36.25 27.96
N GLU A 310 15.94 -37.08 28.19
CA GLU A 310 17.32 -36.81 27.75
C GLU A 310 17.39 -36.58 26.24
N GLU A 311 16.69 -37.38 25.44
CA GLU A 311 16.61 -37.23 23.98
C GLU A 311 15.93 -35.92 23.56
N ASP A 312 14.75 -35.60 24.11
CA ASP A 312 14.01 -34.38 23.80
C ASP A 312 14.81 -33.12 24.15
N TYR A 313 15.40 -33.07 25.34
CA TYR A 313 16.20 -31.92 25.76
C TYR A 313 17.51 -31.82 24.99
N ARG A 314 18.13 -32.94 24.56
CA ARG A 314 19.29 -32.93 23.67
C ARG A 314 18.94 -32.36 22.29
N GLN A 315 17.79 -32.75 21.73
CA GLN A 315 17.29 -32.20 20.47
C GLN A 315 16.98 -30.70 20.61
N ARG A 316 16.25 -30.28 21.66
CA ARG A 316 15.95 -28.87 21.94
C ARG A 316 17.21 -28.02 22.11
N SER A 317 18.22 -28.55 22.80
CA SER A 317 19.54 -27.91 22.95
C SER A 317 20.33 -27.82 21.65
N ALA A 318 20.11 -28.72 20.69
CA ALA A 318 20.68 -28.62 19.34
C ALA A 318 19.92 -27.58 18.50
N ASP A 319 18.58 -27.68 18.45
CA ASP A 319 17.68 -26.76 17.75
C ASP A 319 17.91 -25.29 18.13
N ALA A 320 18.09 -25.01 19.43
CA ALA A 320 18.40 -23.68 19.94
C ALA A 320 19.75 -23.14 19.44
N VAL A 321 20.80 -23.97 19.46
CA VAL A 321 22.13 -23.60 18.93
C VAL A 321 22.04 -23.34 17.42
N GLU A 322 21.30 -24.17 16.69
CA GLU A 322 21.06 -23.97 15.27
C GLU A 322 20.34 -22.64 14.98
N ASN A 323 19.32 -22.31 15.77
CA ASN A 323 18.59 -21.05 15.66
C ASN A 323 19.52 -19.84 15.86
N VAL A 324 20.37 -19.83 16.90
CA VAL A 324 21.32 -18.74 17.16
C VAL A 324 22.24 -18.49 15.95
N PHE A 325 22.82 -19.55 15.37
CA PHE A 325 23.69 -19.40 14.19
C PHE A 325 22.92 -18.97 12.93
N ALA A 326 21.71 -19.50 12.71
CA ALA A 326 20.86 -19.10 11.59
C ALA A 326 20.42 -17.61 11.69
N ASP A 327 20.12 -17.15 12.91
CA ASP A 327 19.75 -15.77 13.20
C ASP A 327 20.94 -14.82 12.96
N VAL A 328 22.15 -15.20 13.38
CA VAL A 328 23.38 -14.45 13.07
C VAL A 328 23.57 -14.32 11.56
N ILE A 329 23.35 -15.39 10.79
CA ILE A 329 23.42 -15.35 9.31
C ILE A 329 22.31 -14.46 8.73
N ALA A 330 21.10 -14.46 9.30
CA ALA A 330 20.01 -13.59 8.90
C ALA A 330 20.34 -12.10 9.14
N VAL A 331 20.88 -11.76 10.32
CA VAL A 331 21.32 -10.41 10.71
C VAL A 331 22.47 -9.92 9.81
N LEU A 332 23.44 -10.78 9.51
CA LEU A 332 24.52 -10.47 8.55
C LEU A 332 23.96 -10.23 7.14
N THR A 333 23.03 -11.07 6.69
CA THR A 333 22.36 -10.92 5.37
C THR A 333 21.58 -9.62 5.29
N PHE A 334 20.78 -9.29 6.31
CA PHE A 334 20.05 -8.03 6.42
C PHE A 334 20.99 -6.81 6.38
N SER A 335 22.08 -6.86 7.15
CA SER A 335 23.10 -5.81 7.20
C SER A 335 23.83 -5.63 5.85
N LEU A 336 24.10 -6.74 5.15
CA LEU A 336 24.69 -6.73 3.81
C LEU A 336 23.73 -6.12 2.77
N ILE A 337 22.43 -6.44 2.83
CA ILE A 337 21.40 -5.84 1.97
C ILE A 337 21.34 -4.32 2.17
N LEU A 338 21.28 -3.85 3.41
CA LEU A 338 21.25 -2.41 3.74
C LEU A 338 22.50 -1.67 3.27
N THR A 339 23.68 -2.26 3.44
CA THR A 339 24.95 -1.63 3.07
C THR A 339 25.26 -1.70 1.58
N SER A 340 24.76 -2.72 0.86
CA SER A 340 24.99 -2.92 -0.58
C SER A 340 24.00 -2.14 -1.45
N PHE A 341 22.71 -2.11 -1.10
CA PHE A 341 21.67 -1.49 -1.92
C PHE A 341 21.37 -0.03 -1.56
N LYS A 342 22.41 0.79 -1.39
CA LYS A 342 22.29 2.19 -0.90
C LYS A 342 21.29 3.05 -1.67
N GLU A 343 21.18 2.88 -2.99
CA GLU A 343 20.19 3.60 -3.82
C GLU A 343 18.74 3.21 -3.51
N LYS A 344 18.48 1.92 -3.26
CA LYS A 344 17.17 1.42 -2.83
C LYS A 344 16.84 1.88 -1.41
N VAL A 345 17.82 1.90 -0.51
CA VAL A 345 17.68 2.47 0.84
C VAL A 345 17.35 3.97 0.78
N ALA A 346 18.01 4.73 -0.08
CA ALA A 346 17.69 6.15 -0.29
C ALA A 346 16.28 6.36 -0.86
N THR A 347 15.87 5.51 -1.82
CA THR A 347 14.50 5.52 -2.38
C THR A 347 13.45 5.17 -1.31
N LEU A 348 13.72 4.16 -0.47
CA LEU A 348 12.85 3.81 0.65
C LEU A 348 12.78 4.94 1.69
N LYS A 349 13.91 5.59 2.02
CA LYS A 349 13.91 6.76 2.91
C LYS A 349 13.03 7.87 2.34
N ALA A 350 13.20 8.23 1.06
CA ALA A 350 12.39 9.27 0.42
C ALA A 350 10.89 8.93 0.43
N PHE A 351 10.53 7.67 0.20
CA PHE A 351 9.14 7.19 0.30
C PHE A 351 8.57 7.25 1.72
N ILE A 352 9.37 6.90 2.73
CA ILE A 352 8.98 7.02 4.15
C ILE A 352 8.87 8.50 4.56
N ASP A 353 9.78 9.36 4.08
CA ASP A 353 9.70 10.81 4.27
C ASP A 353 8.40 11.36 3.62
N GLU A 354 8.06 10.97 2.39
CA GLU A 354 6.82 11.37 1.69
C GLU A 354 5.57 10.95 2.48
N ILE A 355 5.53 9.73 3.03
CA ILE A 355 4.43 9.28 3.92
C ILE A 355 4.39 10.13 5.19
N ILE A 356 5.49 10.25 5.92
CA ILE A 356 5.50 10.92 7.23
C ILE A 356 5.19 12.41 7.09
N TYR A 357 5.80 13.12 6.14
CA TYR A 357 5.55 14.54 5.93
C TYR A 357 4.21 14.82 5.21
N GLY A 358 3.69 13.86 4.44
CA GLY A 358 2.35 13.92 3.84
C GLY A 358 1.20 13.76 4.84
N LEU A 359 1.46 13.22 6.04
CA LEU A 359 0.48 13.11 7.11
C LEU A 359 0.24 14.45 7.83
N SER A 360 -1.01 14.71 8.20
CA SER A 360 -1.38 15.84 9.06
C SER A 360 -0.72 15.75 10.44
N ASP A 361 -0.53 16.89 11.09
CA ASP A 361 0.06 16.93 12.44
C ASP A 361 -0.78 16.15 13.46
N SER A 362 -2.10 16.12 13.30
CA SER A 362 -3.01 15.27 14.07
C SER A 362 -2.80 13.77 13.83
N ALA A 363 -2.59 13.34 12.58
CA ALA A 363 -2.36 11.93 12.25
C ALA A 363 -0.98 11.46 12.74
N LYS A 364 0.06 12.29 12.64
CA LYS A 364 1.39 12.03 13.22
C LYS A 364 1.30 11.85 14.74
N ALA A 365 0.60 12.75 15.44
CA ALA A 365 0.39 12.63 16.88
C ALA A 365 -0.39 11.35 17.25
N PHE A 366 -1.45 11.02 16.51
CA PHE A 366 -2.23 9.79 16.73
C PHE A 366 -1.41 8.52 16.56
N ILE A 367 -0.59 8.41 15.50
CA ILE A 367 0.29 7.26 15.26
C ILE A 367 1.30 7.08 16.40
N ILE A 368 1.89 8.19 16.88
CA ILE A 368 2.81 8.14 18.03
C ILE A 368 2.09 7.63 19.27
N ILE A 369 0.92 8.17 19.61
CA ILE A 369 0.13 7.76 20.78
C ILE A 369 -0.25 6.28 20.70
N LEU A 370 -0.79 5.83 19.55
CA LEU A 370 -1.19 4.44 19.31
C LEU A 370 0.00 3.48 19.46
N PHE A 371 1.15 3.82 18.88
CA PHE A 371 2.35 3.01 19.00
C PHE A 371 2.80 2.93 20.46
N THR A 372 2.84 4.05 21.18
CA THR A 372 3.22 4.04 22.60
C THR A 372 2.26 3.20 23.43
N ASP A 373 0.95 3.34 23.27
CA ASP A 373 -0.03 2.59 24.08
C ASP A 373 0.10 1.05 23.91
N ILE A 374 0.41 0.58 22.69
CA ILE A 374 0.65 -0.85 22.42
C ILE A 374 1.90 -1.38 23.14
N PHE A 375 3.02 -0.64 23.11
CA PHE A 375 4.31 -1.11 23.65
C PHE A 375 4.56 -0.73 25.12
N VAL A 376 3.73 0.15 25.69
CA VAL A 376 3.95 0.77 27.00
C VAL A 376 2.71 0.72 27.89
N GLY A 377 1.51 0.76 27.30
CA GLY A 377 0.25 0.80 28.04
C GLY A 377 0.02 -0.45 28.89
N PHE A 378 -1.11 -0.47 29.60
CA PHE A 378 -1.45 -1.53 30.57
C PHE A 378 -1.53 -2.95 29.98
N HIS A 379 -1.61 -3.08 28.65
CA HIS A 379 -1.60 -4.37 27.94
C HIS A 379 -0.18 -4.82 27.50
N SER A 380 0.80 -3.92 27.52
CA SER A 380 2.18 -4.24 27.13
C SER A 380 2.90 -5.29 28.00
N PRO A 381 2.67 -5.42 29.33
CA PRO A 381 3.41 -6.38 30.16
C PRO A 381 3.35 -7.83 29.63
N HIS A 382 2.17 -8.29 29.23
CA HIS A 382 1.98 -9.63 28.68
C HIS A 382 2.53 -9.75 27.25
N GLY A 383 2.52 -8.66 26.46
CA GLY A 383 3.20 -8.62 25.17
C GLY A 383 4.72 -8.79 25.29
N TRP A 384 5.32 -8.17 26.31
CA TRP A 384 6.74 -8.33 26.63
C TRP A 384 7.05 -9.72 27.22
N GLU A 385 6.16 -10.29 28.04
CA GLU A 385 6.27 -11.67 28.54
C GLU A 385 6.37 -12.68 27.39
N VAL A 386 5.37 -12.71 26.50
CA VAL A 386 5.30 -13.63 25.36
C VAL A 386 6.49 -13.41 24.39
N LEU A 387 6.92 -12.16 24.19
CA LEU A 387 8.07 -11.85 23.34
C LEU A 387 9.38 -12.36 23.96
N LEU A 388 9.62 -12.13 25.25
CA LEU A 388 10.83 -12.54 25.93
C LEU A 388 10.90 -14.05 26.12
N GLU A 389 9.81 -14.70 26.51
CA GLU A 389 9.73 -16.16 26.63
C GLU A 389 9.93 -16.83 25.27
N GLY A 390 9.26 -16.33 24.21
CA GLY A 390 9.44 -16.81 22.85
C GLY A 390 10.87 -16.64 22.34
N LEU A 391 11.50 -15.48 22.58
CA LEU A 391 12.88 -15.21 22.19
C LEU A 391 13.89 -16.07 22.99
N SER A 392 13.67 -16.24 24.29
CA SER A 392 14.55 -17.04 25.15
C SER A 392 14.51 -18.51 24.73
N ASN A 393 13.32 -19.07 24.51
CA ASN A 393 13.13 -20.43 24.02
C ASN A 393 13.72 -20.63 22.61
N HIS A 394 13.55 -19.67 21.70
CA HIS A 394 14.14 -19.73 20.36
C HIS A 394 15.67 -19.73 20.37
N LEU A 395 16.30 -18.94 21.26
CA LEU A 395 17.75 -18.85 21.41
C LEU A 395 18.36 -19.88 22.39
N GLY A 396 17.54 -20.67 23.08
CA GLY A 396 17.96 -21.56 24.18
C GLY A 396 18.50 -20.83 25.41
N LEU A 397 18.23 -19.55 25.56
CA LEU A 397 18.64 -18.79 26.72
C LEU A 397 17.79 -19.18 27.94
N PRO A 398 18.36 -19.17 29.16
CA PRO A 398 17.58 -19.34 30.38
C PRO A 398 16.52 -18.23 30.48
N ALA A 399 15.25 -18.64 30.37
CA ALA A 399 14.07 -17.81 30.49
C ALA A 399 13.79 -17.42 31.96
N SER A 400 14.83 -16.96 32.67
CA SER A 400 14.78 -16.74 34.11
C SER A 400 13.61 -15.81 34.46
N ARG A 401 12.61 -16.35 35.16
CA ARG A 401 11.35 -15.64 35.48
C ARG A 401 11.63 -14.30 36.17
N ASN A 402 12.68 -14.27 37.00
CA ASN A 402 13.19 -13.06 37.65
C ASN A 402 13.66 -11.97 36.67
N PHE A 403 14.37 -12.33 35.59
CA PHE A 403 14.76 -11.37 34.54
C PHE A 403 13.55 -10.89 33.76
N ILE A 404 12.65 -11.79 33.36
CA ILE A 404 11.43 -11.45 32.62
C ILE A 404 10.56 -10.48 33.43
N PHE A 405 10.29 -10.77 34.70
CA PHE A 405 9.54 -9.87 35.57
C PHE A 405 10.27 -8.55 35.86
N LEU A 406 11.60 -8.57 36.04
CA LEU A 406 12.39 -7.33 36.20
C LEU A 406 12.33 -6.46 34.94
N PHE A 407 12.44 -7.06 33.75
CA PHE A 407 12.32 -6.34 32.48
C PHE A 407 10.93 -5.74 32.31
N ILE A 408 9.88 -6.53 32.50
CA ILE A 408 8.49 -6.09 32.40
C ILE A 408 8.16 -4.97 33.40
N ALA A 409 8.74 -5.01 34.61
CA ALA A 409 8.53 -3.99 35.63
C ALA A 409 9.32 -2.68 35.38
N THR A 410 10.42 -2.72 34.62
CA THR A 410 11.34 -1.57 34.47
C THR A 410 11.35 -0.98 33.07
N PHE A 411 11.51 -1.80 32.04
CA PHE A 411 11.73 -1.34 30.67
C PHE A 411 10.52 -0.60 30.08
N PRO A 412 9.27 -1.11 30.15
CA PRO A 412 8.09 -0.38 29.69
C PRO A 412 7.90 0.97 30.40
N VAL A 413 8.14 1.02 31.72
CA VAL A 413 8.00 2.25 32.53
C VAL A 413 9.04 3.31 32.17
N ILE A 414 10.28 2.89 31.88
CA ILE A 414 11.33 3.78 31.36
C ILE A 414 10.94 4.28 29.96
N LEU A 415 10.46 3.39 29.08
CA LEU A 415 10.01 3.72 27.74
C LEU A 415 8.86 4.74 27.77
N ASP A 416 7.86 4.54 28.65
CA ASP A 416 6.77 5.49 28.92
C ASP A 416 7.29 6.89 29.25
N THR A 417 8.20 6.95 30.22
CA THR A 417 8.73 8.21 30.73
C THR A 417 9.50 8.95 29.65
N VAL A 418 10.29 8.23 28.83
CA VAL A 418 11.01 8.80 27.69
C VAL A 418 10.05 9.28 26.60
N PHE A 419 9.03 8.50 26.23
CA PHE A 419 8.06 8.90 25.21
C PHE A 419 7.19 10.07 25.65
N LYS A 420 6.64 10.06 26.86
CA LYS A 420 5.88 11.18 27.44
C LYS A 420 6.74 12.45 27.53
N TYR A 421 8.01 12.33 27.96
CA TYR A 421 8.93 13.46 27.98
C TYR A 421 9.23 14.01 26.57
N TRP A 422 9.45 13.11 25.59
CA TRP A 422 9.74 13.50 24.21
C TRP A 422 8.53 14.18 23.56
N ILE A 423 7.33 13.63 23.71
CA ILE A 423 6.06 14.22 23.24
C ILE A 423 5.84 15.59 23.90
N PHE A 424 5.97 15.69 25.23
CA PHE A 424 5.83 16.95 25.96
C PHE A 424 6.83 18.00 25.44
N ARG A 425 8.12 17.64 25.29
CA ARG A 425 9.15 18.56 24.79
C ARG A 425 8.97 18.94 23.32
N TYR A 426 8.40 18.05 22.51
CA TYR A 426 8.07 18.31 21.11
C TYR A 426 6.88 19.26 20.98
N LEU A 427 5.77 19.01 21.69
CA LEU A 427 4.57 19.86 21.67
C LEU A 427 4.85 21.27 22.20
N ASN A 428 5.57 21.39 23.33
CA ASN A 428 5.99 22.69 23.88
C ASN A 428 6.86 23.52 22.91
N ARG A 429 7.53 22.89 21.95
CA ARG A 429 8.36 23.57 20.96
C ARG A 429 7.58 24.12 19.75
N ILE A 430 6.35 23.67 19.53
CA ILE A 430 5.58 23.95 18.31
C ILE A 430 4.36 24.82 18.59
N SER A 431 3.63 24.61 19.69
CA SER A 431 2.61 25.57 20.15
C SER A 431 2.24 25.36 21.63
N PRO A 432 2.22 26.43 22.46
CA PRO A 432 1.68 26.38 23.82
C PRO A 432 0.23 25.89 23.91
N SER A 433 -0.58 26.06 22.86
CA SER A 433 -1.99 25.62 22.86
C SER A 433 -2.15 24.09 22.80
N ALA A 434 -1.26 23.38 22.11
CA ALA A 434 -1.32 21.91 22.01
C ALA A 434 -1.02 21.24 23.36
N VAL A 435 -0.18 21.88 24.18
CA VAL A 435 0.16 21.45 25.54
C VAL A 435 -1.06 21.50 26.46
N ALA A 436 -1.90 22.53 26.31
CA ALA A 436 -3.16 22.63 27.06
C ALA A 436 -4.15 21.52 26.67
N THR A 437 -4.26 21.16 25.38
CA THR A 437 -5.12 20.05 24.94
C THR A 437 -4.63 18.69 25.45
N TYR A 438 -3.31 18.42 25.41
CA TYR A 438 -2.75 17.20 25.97
C TYR A 438 -2.99 17.08 27.48
N LYS A 439 -2.84 18.19 28.23
CA LYS A 439 -3.12 18.20 29.68
C LYS A 439 -4.58 17.87 30.00
N ASN A 440 -5.54 18.37 29.23
CA ASN A 440 -6.98 18.06 29.37
C ASN A 440 -7.38 16.66 28.86
N MET A 441 -6.47 15.88 28.26
CA MET A 441 -6.69 14.48 27.87
C MET A 441 -6.03 13.47 28.82
N ASN A 442 -5.20 13.96 29.77
CA ASN A 442 -4.37 13.14 30.65
C ASN A 442 -4.59 13.48 32.14
N GLU A 443 -5.52 14.41 32.42
CA GLU A 443 -6.32 14.52 33.64
C GLU A 443 -7.66 13.80 33.42
#